data_AF-A0A150UNR0-F1
#
_entry.id   AF-A0A150UNR0-F1
#
_cell.length_a   1.000
_cell.length_b   1.000
_cell.length_c   1.000
_cell.angle_alpha   90.00
_cell.angle_beta   90.00
_cell.angle_gamma   90.00
#
_symmetry.space_group_name_H-M   'P 1'
#
loop_
_entity.id
_entity.type
_entity.pdbx_description
1 polymer ?
#
loop_
_entity_poly.entity_id
_entity_poly.type
_entity_poly.pdbx_seq_one_letter_code
_entity_poly.pdbx_strand_id
1 'polypeptide(L)'
;MNYTQVFMTPLPYPGSSEAPFFTGDNITSFLRDYKRMILRCGCPDNRAAMLMEAYCDEGTVSQVRALQEDYPTLHALADAMKERFSQFDKEQYLGTIEALTQYVEEVLRRGPVDI
;
A
#
# COMPACT_ATOMS: atom_id res chain seq x y z
N MET A 1 12.47 -39.04 3.12
CA MET A 1 11.82 -37.72 3.30
C MET A 1 12.05 -36.92 2.04
N ASN A 2 11.01 -36.64 1.26
CA ASN A 2 11.10 -35.72 0.12
C ASN A 2 10.97 -34.31 0.67
N TYR A 3 12.07 -33.56 0.70
CA TYR A 3 11.99 -32.11 0.86
C TYR A 3 11.49 -31.57 -0.47
N THR A 4 10.21 -31.20 -0.53
CA THR A 4 9.71 -30.36 -1.61
C THR A 4 10.52 -29.07 -1.54
N GLN A 5 11.52 -28.94 -2.40
CA GLN A 5 12.35 -27.74 -2.48
C GLN A 5 11.44 -26.62 -2.95
N VAL A 6 10.99 -25.78 -2.02
CA VAL A 6 10.21 -24.58 -2.34
C VAL A 6 11.18 -23.65 -3.06
N PHE A 7 11.10 -23.60 -4.39
CA PHE A 7 11.84 -22.63 -5.18
C PHE A 7 11.30 -21.24 -4.85
N MET A 8 11.93 -20.58 -3.88
CA MET A 8 11.65 -19.18 -3.58
C MET A 8 12.26 -18.34 -4.69
N THR A 9 11.44 -17.62 -5.44
CA THR A 9 11.98 -16.58 -6.33
C THR A 9 12.42 -15.39 -5.47
N PRO A 10 13.52 -14.72 -5.83
CA PRO A 10 14.00 -13.57 -5.07
C PRO A 10 12.92 -12.49 -5.06
N LEU A 11 12.84 -11.78 -3.93
CA LEU A 11 11.99 -10.59 -3.85
C LEU A 11 12.57 -9.50 -4.77
N PRO A 12 11.70 -8.76 -5.50
CA PRO A 12 12.11 -7.58 -6.25
C PRO A 12 12.90 -6.60 -5.38
N TYR A 13 13.88 -5.92 -5.99
CA TYR A 13 14.65 -4.90 -5.28
C TYR A 13 13.72 -3.75 -4.85
N PRO A 14 13.73 -3.32 -3.57
CA PRO A 14 12.90 -2.19 -3.15
C PRO A 14 13.24 -0.91 -3.92
N GLY A 15 12.22 -0.19 -4.37
CA GLY A 15 12.38 0.98 -5.25
C GLY A 15 12.58 0.65 -6.74
N SER A 16 12.61 -0.63 -7.13
CA SER A 16 12.51 -1.03 -8.54
C SER A 16 11.07 -0.90 -9.05
N SER A 17 10.89 -0.83 -10.38
CA SER A 17 9.57 -0.81 -11.02
C SER A 17 8.73 -2.07 -10.76
N GLU A 18 9.36 -3.16 -10.32
CA GLU A 18 8.69 -4.44 -10.02
C GLU A 18 8.26 -4.56 -8.55
N ALA A 19 8.69 -3.62 -7.69
CA ALA A 19 8.40 -3.57 -6.28
C ALA A 19 7.31 -2.52 -5.99
N PRO A 20 6.24 -2.85 -5.26
CA PRO A 20 5.32 -1.84 -4.76
C PRO A 20 6.06 -0.94 -3.77
N PHE A 21 5.74 0.34 -3.74
CA PHE A 21 6.36 1.31 -2.84
C PHE A 21 5.30 2.13 -2.14
N PHE A 22 5.39 2.23 -0.81
CA PHE A 22 4.41 2.89 0.03
C PHE A 22 4.89 4.29 0.45
N THR A 23 4.15 5.31 0.05
CA THR A 23 4.48 6.72 0.35
C THR A 23 3.64 7.31 1.49
N GLY A 24 2.72 6.54 2.05
CA GLY A 24 1.73 7.01 3.04
C GLY A 24 0.31 7.06 2.51
N ASP A 25 0.16 7.11 1.19
CA ASP A 25 -1.13 7.14 0.50
C ASP A 25 -1.47 5.78 -0.11
N ASN A 26 -2.77 5.56 -0.35
CA ASN A 26 -3.35 4.40 -1.00
C ASN A 26 -2.92 3.07 -0.36
N ILE A 27 -2.97 2.98 0.97
CA ILE A 27 -2.53 1.81 1.74
C ILE A 27 -3.20 0.51 1.26
N THR A 28 -4.46 0.60 0.82
CA THR A 28 -5.21 -0.54 0.29
C THR A 28 -4.59 -1.12 -0.98
N SER A 29 -4.17 -0.25 -1.91
CA SER A 29 -3.52 -0.68 -3.15
C SER A 29 -2.14 -1.24 -2.89
N PHE A 30 -1.35 -0.57 -2.05
CA PHE A 30 -0.03 -1.04 -1.64
C PHE A 30 -0.09 -2.46 -1.04
N LEU A 31 -0.94 -2.69 -0.04
CA LEU A 31 -1.03 -4.00 0.63
C LEU A 31 -1.50 -5.10 -0.32
N ARG A 32 -2.39 -4.79 -1.26
CA ARG A 32 -2.84 -5.74 -2.29
C ARG A 32 -1.67 -6.15 -3.19
N ASP A 33 -0.90 -5.18 -3.66
CA ASP A 33 0.19 -5.43 -4.61
C ASP A 33 1.38 -6.09 -3.91
N TYR A 34 1.66 -5.70 -2.66
CA TYR A 34 2.63 -6.37 -1.79
C TYR A 34 2.25 -7.84 -1.56
N LYS A 35 1.00 -8.12 -1.16
CA LYS A 35 0.53 -9.50 -0.97
C LYS A 35 0.68 -10.33 -2.26
N ARG A 36 0.36 -9.76 -3.42
CA ARG A 36 0.54 -10.45 -4.71
C ARG A 36 2.00 -10.76 -5.00
N MET A 37 2.91 -9.82 -4.74
CA MET A 37 4.36 -10.01 -4.87
C MET A 37 4.87 -11.12 -3.94
N ILE A 38 4.52 -11.07 -2.66
CA ILE A 38 4.92 -12.07 -1.65
C ILE A 38 4.47 -13.48 -2.03
N LEU A 39 3.22 -13.63 -2.49
CA LEU A 39 2.68 -14.92 -2.95
C LEU A 39 3.44 -15.44 -4.17
N ARG A 40 3.76 -14.58 -5.14
CA ARG A 40 4.58 -14.94 -6.32
C ARG A 40 5.99 -15.39 -5.93
N CYS A 41 6.56 -14.75 -4.91
CA CYS A 41 7.90 -15.07 -4.39
C CYS A 41 7.95 -16.29 -3.48
N GLY A 42 6.79 -16.83 -3.09
CA GLY A 42 6.71 -17.90 -2.09
C GLY A 42 7.28 -17.46 -0.73
N CYS A 43 7.24 -16.17 -0.43
CA CYS A 43 7.82 -15.63 0.80
C CYS A 43 6.88 -15.94 1.99
N PRO A 44 7.39 -16.58 3.06
CA PRO A 44 6.60 -16.86 4.25
C PRO A 44 6.04 -15.59 4.88
N ASP A 45 4.86 -15.71 5.47
CA ASP A 45 4.08 -14.59 6.01
C ASP A 45 4.84 -13.76 7.05
N ASN A 46 5.54 -14.42 7.99
CA ASN A 46 6.38 -13.76 9.00
C ASN A 46 7.59 -13.05 8.39
N ARG A 47 8.23 -13.65 7.39
CA ARG A 47 9.35 -13.03 6.67
C ARG A 47 8.87 -11.83 5.87
N ALA A 48 7.70 -11.92 5.26
CA ALA A 48 7.09 -10.81 4.53
C ALA A 48 6.71 -9.66 5.46
N ALA A 49 6.25 -9.94 6.68
CA ALA A 49 6.01 -8.93 7.70
C ALA A 49 7.32 -8.21 8.05
N MET A 50 8.40 -8.94 8.34
CA MET A 50 9.71 -8.36 8.68
C MET A 50 10.32 -7.48 7.58
N LEU A 51 10.03 -7.75 6.31
CA LEU A 51 10.61 -7.03 5.18
C LEU A 51 9.80 -5.80 4.74
N MET A 52 8.62 -5.56 5.34
CA MET A 52 7.68 -4.54 4.89
C MET A 52 8.31 -3.13 4.84
N GLU A 53 9.04 -2.74 5.89
CA GLU A 53 9.66 -1.39 5.97
C GLU A 53 10.57 -1.05 4.79
N ALA A 54 11.20 -2.05 4.16
CA ALA A 54 12.07 -1.81 3.02
C ALA A 54 11.30 -1.28 1.79
N TYR A 55 9.99 -1.49 1.74
CA TYR A 55 9.10 -1.05 0.66
C TYR A 55 8.33 0.23 1.04
N CYS A 56 8.80 0.95 2.05
CA CYS A 56 8.18 2.17 2.55
C CYS A 56 9.11 3.37 2.34
N ASP A 57 8.50 4.53 2.12
CA ASP A 57 9.16 5.82 2.09
C ASP A 57 9.70 6.22 3.46
N GLU A 58 10.71 7.09 3.49
CA GLU A 58 11.33 7.59 4.72
C GLU A 58 10.31 8.23 5.68
N GLY A 59 9.25 8.87 5.16
CA GLY A 59 8.19 9.47 5.99
C GLY A 59 7.30 8.45 6.71
N THR A 60 7.26 7.21 6.25
CA THR A 60 6.38 6.15 6.77
C THR A 60 7.12 5.01 7.45
N VAL A 61 8.39 4.80 7.10
CA VAL A 61 9.21 3.66 7.54
C VAL A 61 9.23 3.49 9.06
N SER A 62 9.39 4.58 9.82
CA SER A 62 9.43 4.54 11.29
C SER A 62 8.12 4.06 11.91
N GLN A 63 6.98 4.43 11.32
CA GLN A 63 5.66 4.00 11.79
C GLN A 63 5.42 2.53 11.44
N VAL A 64 5.82 2.11 10.23
CA VAL A 64 5.70 0.71 9.80
C VAL A 64 6.57 -0.20 10.67
N ARG A 65 7.81 0.20 10.97
CA ARG A 65 8.72 -0.53 11.85
C ARG A 65 8.12 -0.78 13.22
N ALA A 66 7.54 0.25 13.84
CA ALA A 66 6.88 0.11 15.14
C ALA A 66 5.74 -0.91 15.10
N LEU A 67 4.93 -0.92 14.04
CA LEU A 67 3.87 -1.93 13.87
C LEU A 67 4.45 -3.34 13.65
N GLN A 68 5.58 -3.49 12.97
CA GLN A 68 6.21 -4.82 12.76
C GLN A 68 6.67 -5.47 14.06
N GLU A 69 7.03 -4.68 15.09
CA GLU A 69 7.40 -5.18 16.41
C GLU A 69 6.21 -5.83 17.13
N ASP A 70 5.02 -5.23 17.00
CA ASP A 70 3.78 -5.69 17.63
C ASP A 70 3.03 -6.76 16.80
N TYR A 71 3.20 -6.74 15.47
CA TYR A 71 2.44 -7.56 14.52
C TYR A 71 3.37 -8.41 13.62
N PRO A 72 3.82 -9.59 14.09
CA PRO A 72 4.85 -10.39 13.40
C PRO A 72 4.36 -11.19 12.19
N THR A 73 3.07 -11.12 11.85
CA THR A 73 2.47 -11.79 10.68
C THR A 73 1.99 -10.73 9.70
N LEU A 74 2.13 -11.00 8.40
CA LEU A 74 1.75 -10.05 7.35
C LEU A 74 0.26 -9.77 7.41
N HIS A 75 -0.56 -10.76 7.77
CA HIS A 75 -1.99 -10.55 7.94
C HIS A 75 -2.30 -9.53 9.04
N ALA A 76 -1.74 -9.71 10.25
CA ALA A 76 -2.00 -8.80 11.37
C ALA A 76 -1.40 -7.41 11.12
N LEU A 77 -0.19 -7.36 10.55
CA LEU A 77 0.47 -6.12 10.18
C LEU A 77 -0.35 -5.34 9.14
N ALA A 78 -0.90 -6.03 8.13
CA ALA A 78 -1.71 -5.39 7.09
C ALA A 78 -2.98 -4.73 7.67
N ASP A 79 -3.61 -5.36 8.67
CA ASP A 79 -4.79 -4.79 9.31
C ASP A 79 -4.41 -3.58 10.19
N ALA A 80 -3.33 -3.66 10.95
CA ALA A 80 -2.81 -2.53 11.73
C ALA A 80 -2.37 -1.34 10.84
N MET A 81 -1.72 -1.62 9.72
CA MET A 81 -1.34 -0.59 8.74
C MET A 81 -2.58 0.05 8.11
N LYS A 82 -3.61 -0.72 7.76
CA LYS A 82 -4.88 -0.14 7.28
C LYS A 82 -5.48 0.77 8.32
N GLU A 83 -5.58 0.36 9.58
CA GLU A 83 -6.14 1.21 10.63
C GLU A 83 -5.36 2.52 10.77
N ARG A 84 -4.02 2.43 10.72
CA ARG A 84 -3.13 3.58 10.88
C ARG A 84 -3.17 4.56 9.69
N PHE A 85 -3.16 4.04 8.46
CA PHE A 85 -2.96 4.85 7.25
C PHE A 85 -4.25 5.11 6.45
N SER A 86 -5.36 4.40 6.74
CA SER A 86 -6.64 4.66 6.04
C SER A 86 -7.25 6.03 6.36
N GLN A 87 -6.78 6.73 7.42
CA GLN A 87 -7.19 8.10 7.69
C GLN A 87 -6.68 9.05 6.59
N PHE A 88 -5.44 8.87 6.13
CA PHE A 88 -4.85 9.64 5.04
C PHE A 88 -5.56 9.34 3.70
N ASP A 89 -5.86 8.07 3.40
CA ASP A 89 -6.64 7.69 2.21
C ASP A 89 -8.01 8.38 2.17
N LYS A 90 -8.69 8.48 3.33
CA LYS A 90 -10.02 9.11 3.42
C LYS A 90 -9.96 10.62 3.19
N GLU A 91 -8.97 11.31 3.75
CA GLU A 91 -8.80 12.75 3.56
C GLU A 91 -8.51 13.09 2.09
N GLN A 92 -7.62 12.33 1.45
CA GLN A 92 -7.34 12.48 0.02
C GLN A 92 -8.58 12.20 -0.85
N TYR A 93 -9.35 11.16 -0.52
CA TYR A 93 -10.57 10.82 -1.23
C TYR A 93 -11.66 11.89 -1.08
N LEU A 94 -11.85 12.42 0.13
CA LEU A 94 -12.79 13.51 0.41
C LEU A 94 -12.41 14.79 -0.35
N GLY A 95 -11.14 15.20 -0.31
CA GLY A 95 -10.66 16.36 -1.06
C GLY A 95 -10.85 16.21 -2.58
N THR A 96 -10.70 14.99 -3.09
CA THR A 96 -10.96 14.69 -4.51
C THR A 96 -12.45 14.85 -4.86
N ILE A 97 -13.35 14.36 -4.00
CA ILE A 97 -14.80 14.54 -4.18
C ILE A 97 -15.18 16.01 -4.13
N GLU A 98 -14.65 16.78 -3.18
CA GLU A 98 -14.92 18.21 -3.05
C GLU A 98 -14.46 18.97 -4.30
N ALA A 99 -13.24 18.71 -4.78
CA ALA A 99 -12.72 19.32 -6.00
C ALA A 99 -13.56 18.98 -7.24
N LEU A 100 -13.97 17.72 -7.38
CA LEU A 100 -14.86 17.29 -8.47
C LEU A 100 -16.25 17.94 -8.38
N THR A 101 -16.78 18.08 -7.16
CA THR A 101 -18.08 18.71 -6.91
C THR A 101 -18.03 20.19 -7.29
N GLN A 102 -17.01 20.92 -6.82
CA GLN A 102 -16.78 22.33 -7.20
C GLN A 102 -16.60 22.51 -8.70
N TYR A 103 -15.88 21.60 -9.36
CA TYR A 103 -15.72 21.63 -10.81
C TYR A 103 -17.06 21.44 -11.53
N VAL A 104 -17.86 20.45 -11.15
CA VAL A 104 -19.19 20.21 -11.74
C VAL A 104 -20.11 21.40 -11.51
N GLU A 105 -20.13 21.98 -10.31
CA GLU A 105 -20.91 23.17 -9.99
C GLU A 105 -20.50 24.37 -10.86
N GLU A 106 -19.20 24.59 -11.05
CA GLU A 106 -18.69 25.68 -11.89
C GLU A 106 -19.00 25.47 -13.38
N VAL A 107 -18.91 24.23 -13.88
CA VAL A 107 -19.31 23.89 -15.26
C VAL A 107 -20.80 24.13 -15.47
N LEU A 108 -21.64 23.69 -14.52
CA LEU A 108 -23.09 23.93 -14.58
C LEU A 108 -23.42 25.42 -14.49
N ARG A 109 -22.69 26.19 -13.68
CA ARG A 109 -22.87 27.64 -13.55
C ARG A 109 -22.50 28.42 -14.82
N ARG A 110 -21.47 27.98 -15.55
CA ARG A 110 -21.02 28.66 -16.78
C ARG A 110 -21.93 28.43 -17.98
N GLY A 111 -22.87 27.50 -17.90
CA GLY A 111 -23.70 27.09 -19.04
C GLY A 111 -22.89 26.32 -20.10
N PRO A 112 -23.56 25.75 -21.11
CA PRO A 112 -22.85 25.04 -22.19
C PRO A 112 -21.82 25.97 -22.84
N VAL A 113 -20.58 25.51 -22.91
CA VAL A 113 -19.57 26.14 -23.78
C VAL A 113 -19.94 25.73 -25.19
N ASP A 114 -20.50 26.65 -25.98
CA ASP A 114 -20.65 26.47 -27.42
C ASP A 114 -19.25 26.18 -28.01
N ILE A 115 -19.08 24.98 -28.57
CA ILE A 115 -17.86 24.52 -29.26
C ILE A 115 -18.03 24.75 -30.76
#